data_AF-A0A132TJT5-F1
#
_entry.id   AF-A0A132TJT5-F1
#
_cell.length_a   1.000
_cell.length_b   1.000
_cell.length_c   1.000
_cell.angle_alpha   90.00
_cell.angle_beta   90.00
_cell.angle_gamma   90.00
#
_symmetry.space_group_name_H-M   'P 1'
#
loop_
_entity.id
_entity.type
_entity.pdbx_description
1 polymer ?
#
loop_
_entity_poly.entity_id
_entity_poly.type
_entity_poly.pdbx_seq_one_letter_code
_entity_poly.pdbx_strand_id
1 'polypeptide(L)'
;MANLQGMDKKFFIAKKADVDNLDESNRHLFRYILNEIFKRRQAAGKKENTYIMINTDEPYADEVIEILKRNGHWGERDAEPNY
;
A
#
# COMPACT_ATOMS: atom_id res chain seq x y z
N MET A 1 -1.90 -18.44 4.83
CA MET A 1 -1.11 -17.22 4.57
C MET A 1 -1.00 -17.03 3.06
N ALA A 2 -1.16 -15.81 2.56
CA ALA A 2 -1.11 -15.54 1.11
C ALA A 2 0.30 -15.80 0.53
N ASN A 3 0.38 -16.31 -0.70
CA ASN A 3 1.64 -16.40 -1.45
C ASN A 3 2.03 -14.99 -1.96
N LEU A 4 3.21 -14.50 -1.57
CA LEU A 4 3.70 -13.14 -1.85
C LEU A 4 4.87 -13.12 -2.84
N GLN A 5 5.23 -14.25 -3.45
CA GLN A 5 6.36 -14.37 -4.35
C GLN A 5 6.15 -13.50 -5.61
N GLY A 6 7.15 -12.67 -5.96
CA GLY A 6 7.10 -11.77 -7.13
C GLY A 6 6.47 -10.38 -6.92
N MET A 7 6.02 -10.03 -5.71
CA MET A 7 5.47 -8.69 -5.44
C MET A 7 6.56 -7.67 -5.09
N ASP A 8 6.64 -6.57 -5.85
CA ASP A 8 7.48 -5.41 -5.50
C ASP A 8 6.95 -4.66 -4.27
N LYS A 9 7.86 -4.17 -3.42
CA LYS A 9 7.54 -3.25 -2.32
C LYS A 9 7.19 -1.86 -2.85
N LYS A 10 5.94 -1.68 -3.28
CA LYS A 10 5.43 -0.42 -3.84
C LYS A 10 4.98 0.59 -2.78
N PHE A 11 4.67 0.13 -1.58
CA PHE A 11 4.07 0.96 -0.53
C PHE A 11 4.73 0.71 0.82
N PHE A 12 4.79 1.76 1.64
CA PHE A 12 5.09 1.69 3.06
C PHE A 12 3.79 1.89 3.84
N ILE A 13 3.47 0.97 4.73
CA ILE A 13 2.28 1.02 5.58
C ILE A 13 2.77 1.04 7.03
N ALA A 14 2.32 2.03 7.79
CA ALA A 14 2.52 2.11 9.23
C ALA A 14 1.15 2.26 9.89
N LYS A 15 0.86 1.49 10.95
CA LYS A 15 -0.37 1.70 11.71
C LYS A 15 -0.26 3.04 12.41
N LYS A 16 -1.36 3.79 12.44
CA LYS A 16 -1.41 5.08 13.12
C LYS A 16 -1.00 4.95 14.60
N ALA A 17 -1.44 3.90 15.29
CA ALA A 17 -1.09 3.64 16.69
C ALA A 17 0.43 3.49 16.90
N ASP A 18 1.14 2.84 15.98
CA ASP A 18 2.59 2.67 16.08
C ASP A 18 3.31 4.01 15.94
N VAL A 19 2.82 4.89 15.05
CA VAL A 19 3.31 6.26 14.89
C VAL A 19 2.98 7.12 16.12
N ASP A 20 1.82 6.92 16.73
CA ASP A 20 1.40 7.63 17.92
C ASP A 20 2.17 7.18 19.18
N ASN A 21 2.80 6.00 19.16
CA ASN A 21 3.69 5.52 20.23
C ASN A 21 5.13 6.05 20.11
N LEU A 22 5.48 6.77 19.03
CA LEU A 22 6.77 7.43 18.93
C LEU A 22 6.86 8.59 19.94
N ASP A 23 8.09 8.93 20.33
CA ASP A 23 8.35 10.19 21.03
C ASP A 23 7.98 11.39 20.13
N GLU A 24 7.81 12.54 20.77
CA GLU A 24 7.37 13.75 20.10
C GLU A 24 8.29 14.18 18.95
N SER A 25 9.61 14.09 19.14
CA SER A 25 10.58 14.47 18.11
C SER A 25 10.46 13.57 16.88
N ASN A 26 10.40 12.25 17.07
CA ASN A 26 10.25 11.30 15.98
C ASN A 26 8.89 11.42 15.27
N ARG A 27 7.80 11.66 16.01
CA ARG A 27 6.48 11.93 15.42
C ARG A 27 6.46 13.20 14.58
N HIS A 28 7.13 14.27 15.04
CA HIS A 28 7.27 15.50 14.25
C HIS A 28 8.08 15.29 12.99
N LEU A 29 9.22 14.60 13.09
CA LEU A 29 10.06 14.28 11.93
C LEU A 29 9.29 13.43 10.91
N PHE A 30 8.54 12.42 11.37
CA PHE A 30 7.73 11.58 10.51
C PHE A 30 6.67 12.38 9.74
N ARG A 31 5.93 13.27 10.42
CA ARG A 31 4.96 14.17 9.78
C ARG A 31 5.61 15.10 8.77
N TYR A 32 6.79 15.63 9.08
CA TYR A 32 7.56 16.48 8.17
C TYR A 32 7.94 15.73 6.88
N ILE A 33 8.49 14.52 7.01
CA ILE A 33 8.89 13.69 5.86
C ILE A 33 7.69 13.37 4.97
N LEU A 34 6.55 12.97 5.56
CA LEU A 34 5.33 12.70 4.79
C LEU A 34 4.84 13.92 4.03
N ASN A 35 4.87 15.10 4.65
CA ASN A 35 4.48 16.35 4.01
C ASN A 35 5.41 16.71 2.82
N GLU A 36 6.72 16.51 2.99
CA GLU A 36 7.67 16.75 1.90
C GLU A 36 7.47 15.80 0.71
N ILE A 37 7.20 14.52 0.97
CA ILE A 37 6.84 13.56 -0.08
C ILE A 37 5.56 14.01 -0.79
N PHE A 38 4.55 14.45 -0.04
CA PHE A 38 3.28 14.92 -0.59
C PHE A 38 3.44 16.14 -1.50
N LYS A 39 4.19 17.15 -1.05
CA LYS A 39 4.50 18.34 -1.87
C LYS A 39 5.21 17.97 -3.17
N ARG A 40 6.19 17.06 -3.11
CA ARG A 40 6.91 16.59 -4.31
C ARG A 40 5.98 15.88 -5.30
N ARG A 41 5.00 15.11 -4.81
CA ARG A 41 3.98 14.48 -5.67
C ARG A 41 3.11 15.53 -6.36
N GLN A 42 2.64 16.54 -5.62
CA GLN A 42 1.85 17.64 -6.19
C GLN A 42 2.64 18.43 -7.23
N ALA A 43 3.91 18.74 -6.95
CA ALA A 43 4.80 19.43 -7.89
C ALA A 43 5.02 18.63 -9.18
N ALA A 44 4.96 17.30 -9.11
CA ALA A 44 5.01 16.41 -10.28
C ALA A 44 3.63 16.22 -10.97
N GLY A 45 2.60 16.98 -10.61
CA GLY A 45 1.25 16.88 -11.17
C GLY A 45 0.49 15.61 -10.78
N LYS A 46 0.97 14.86 -9.78
CA LYS A 46 0.34 13.61 -9.35
C LYS A 46 -0.80 13.92 -8.39
N LYS A 47 -1.98 13.37 -8.67
CA LYS A 47 -3.12 13.42 -7.76
C LYS A 47 -2.89 12.57 -6.51
N GLU A 48 -3.62 12.89 -5.45
CA GLU A 48 -3.78 11.98 -4.32
C GLU A 48 -4.48 10.71 -4.80
N ASN A 49 -3.91 9.57 -4.41
CA ASN A 49 -4.51 8.28 -4.68
C ASN A 49 -5.29 7.87 -3.45
N THR A 50 -6.55 7.48 -3.63
CA THR A 50 -7.33 6.82 -2.60
C THR A 50 -7.11 5.31 -2.71
N TYR A 51 -6.68 4.69 -1.62
CA TYR A 51 -6.45 3.25 -1.56
C TYR A 51 -7.44 2.62 -0.59
N ILE A 52 -7.89 1.40 -0.93
CA ILE A 52 -8.57 0.52 0.00
C ILE A 52 -7.52 -0.45 0.53
N MET A 53 -7.34 -0.48 1.85
CA MET A 53 -6.47 -1.44 2.54
C MET A 53 -7.33 -2.46 3.24
N ILE A 54 -7.01 -3.73 3.04
CA ILE A 54 -7.77 -4.86 3.57
C ILE A 54 -6.81 -5.73 4.37
N ASN A 55 -7.15 -5.96 5.65
CA ASN A 55 -6.41 -6.86 6.51
C ASN A 55 -6.76 -8.30 6.12
N THR A 56 -5.74 -9.12 5.84
CA THR A 56 -5.92 -10.49 5.38
C THR A 56 -6.43 -11.45 6.46
N ASP A 57 -6.40 -11.02 7.73
CA ASP A 57 -6.89 -11.83 8.85
C ASP A 57 -8.40 -11.62 9.10
N GLU A 58 -9.04 -10.71 8.39
CA GLU A 58 -10.47 -10.45 8.51
C GLU A 58 -11.30 -11.51 7.77
N PRO A 59 -12.49 -11.89 8.27
CA PRO A 59 -13.29 -12.97 7.71
C PRO A 59 -13.75 -12.73 6.27
N TYR A 60 -13.74 -11.48 5.80
CA TYR A 60 -14.10 -11.09 4.42
C TYR A 60 -12.90 -11.03 3.47
N ALA A 61 -11.67 -11.27 3.94
CA ALA A 61 -10.47 -11.11 3.13
C ALA A 61 -10.44 -12.03 1.91
N ASP A 62 -10.90 -13.28 2.07
CA ASP A 62 -10.96 -14.25 0.96
C ASP A 62 -11.91 -13.81 -0.15
N GLU A 63 -13.06 -13.21 0.20
CA GLU A 63 -14.02 -12.69 -0.78
C GLU A 63 -13.41 -11.56 -1.61
N VAL A 64 -12.70 -10.65 -0.95
CA VAL A 64 -11.97 -9.56 -1.62
C VAL A 64 -10.92 -10.13 -2.56
N ILE A 65 -10.13 -11.10 -2.10
CA ILE A 65 -9.09 -11.73 -2.92
C ILE A 65 -9.71 -12.36 -4.17
N GLU A 66 -10.85 -13.03 -4.05
CA GLU A 66 -11.57 -13.60 -5.20
C GLU A 66 -12.09 -12.53 -6.17
N ILE A 67 -12.59 -11.39 -5.67
CA ILE A 67 -12.95 -10.25 -6.53
C ILE A 67 -11.73 -9.74 -7.30
N LEU A 68 -10.58 -9.59 -6.63
CA LEU A 68 -9.36 -9.10 -7.26
C LEU A 68 -8.81 -10.08 -8.30
N LYS A 69 -8.85 -11.39 -8.02
CA LYS A 69 -8.46 -12.44 -9.00
C LYS A 69 -9.31 -12.38 -10.27
N ARG A 70 -10.64 -12.30 -10.14
CA ARG A 70 -11.57 -12.21 -11.28
C ARG A 70 -11.32 -11.00 -12.17
N ASN A 71 -10.73 -9.93 -11.63
CA ASN A 71 -10.39 -8.71 -12.37
C ASN A 71 -8.91 -8.65 -12.80
N GLY A 72 -8.14 -9.73 -12.63
CA GLY A 72 -6.71 -9.75 -13.01
C GLY A 72 -5.84 -8.84 -12.16
N HIS A 73 -6.26 -8.55 -10.93
CA HIS A 73 -5.55 -7.66 -9.99
C HIS A 73 -4.86 -8.41 -8.84
N TRP A 74 -4.99 -9.74 -8.80
CA TRP A 74 -4.37 -10.60 -7.79
C TRP A 74 -4.01 -11.98 -8.36
N GLY A 75 -2.82 -12.51 -8.01
CA GLY A 75 -2.23 -13.71 -8.61
C GLY A 75 -1.12 -13.38 -9.60
N GLU A 76 -0.34 -14.38 -10.01
CA GLU A 76 0.72 -14.21 -11.01
C GLU A 76 0.10 -13.64 -12.30
N ARG A 77 0.67 -12.53 -12.79
CA ARG A 77 0.48 -12.17 -14.19
C ARG A 77 1.07 -13.32 -14.97
N ASP A 78 0.23 -14.03 -15.74
CA ASP A 78 0.72 -14.92 -16.79
C ASP A 78 1.86 -14.18 -17.49
N ALA A 79 3.03 -14.81 -17.54
CA ALA A 79 4.22 -14.26 -18.16
C ALA A 79 3.80 -13.60 -19.49
N GLU A 80 4.00 -12.28 -19.62
CA GLU A 80 3.65 -11.59 -20.85
C GLU A 80 4.32 -12.33 -22.02
N PRO A 81 3.59 -12.70 -23.08
CA PRO A 81 4.22 -13.24 -24.26
C PRO A 81 5.08 -12.12 -24.85
N ASN A 82 6.39 -12.36 -24.86
CA ASN A 82 7.35 -11.52 -25.56
C ASN A 82 6.82 -11.25 -26.98
N TYR A 83 6.52 -9.98 -27.28
CA TYR A 83 6.34 -9.48 -28.64
C TYR A 83 7.35 -8.37 -28.90
#